data_AF-A0A9E1K870-F1
#
_entry.id   AF-A0A9E1K870-F1
#
_cell.length_a   1.000
_cell.length_b   1.000
_cell.length_c   1.000
_cell.angle_alpha   90.00
_cell.angle_beta   90.00
_cell.angle_gamma   90.00
#
_symmetry.space_group_name_H-M   'P 1'
#
loop_
_entity.id
_entity.type
_entity.pdbx_description
1 polymer ?
#
loop_
_entity_poly.entity_id
_entity_poly.type
_entity_poly.pdbx_seq_one_letter_code
_entity_poly.pdbx_strand_id
1 'polypeptide(L)'
;MKSQNIFRCLHLYPVQPSDYPSLYLKVETKPLENILGDFDIVCSANLTSASVDAYLSGLKIIVMLCPTDLNFSPLGGYLGVSFVDTPVEISEAFQTVPSEKTNNPDRSEFFFLDPEFPRWRRLLSSVSSTCNEHVK
;
A
#
# COMPACT_ATOMS: atom_id res chain seq x y z
N MET A 1 7.46 25.30 -8.92
CA MET A 1 6.92 24.08 -8.31
C MET A 1 7.23 22.92 -9.25
N LYS A 2 7.88 21.85 -8.79
CA LYS A 2 7.96 20.62 -9.59
C LYS A 2 6.53 20.10 -9.80
N SER A 3 6.21 19.68 -11.02
CA SER A 3 4.98 18.93 -11.28
C SER A 3 5.05 17.64 -10.45
N GLN A 4 4.08 17.41 -9.57
CA GLN A 4 3.99 16.16 -8.82
C GLN A 4 3.06 15.22 -9.59
N ASN A 5 3.58 14.04 -9.94
CA ASN A 5 2.75 13.02 -10.55
C ASN A 5 2.20 12.11 -9.45
N ILE A 6 0.87 11.99 -9.38
CA ILE A 6 0.16 11.19 -8.38
C ILE A 6 -0.42 9.94 -9.03
N PHE A 7 -0.11 8.79 -8.45
CA PHE A 7 -0.71 7.51 -8.83
C PHE A 7 -1.73 7.08 -7.78
N ARG A 8 -2.91 6.58 -8.20
CA ARG A 8 -3.96 6.09 -7.30
C ARG A 8 -4.27 4.63 -7.59
N CYS A 9 -4.15 3.77 -6.59
CA CYS A 9 -4.49 2.35 -6.68
C CYS A 9 -5.72 2.02 -5.81
N LEU A 10 -6.93 2.11 -6.39
CA LEU A 10 -8.17 1.72 -5.72
C LEU A 10 -9.11 0.98 -6.68
N HIS A 11 -9.16 -0.35 -6.59
CA HIS A 11 -10.01 -1.18 -7.46
C HIS A 11 -11.50 -1.13 -7.08
N LEU A 12 -11.83 -0.80 -5.82
CA LEU A 12 -13.20 -0.90 -5.30
C LEU A 12 -14.06 0.34 -5.61
N TYR A 13 -13.45 1.44 -6.08
CA TYR A 13 -14.15 2.68 -6.40
C TYR A 13 -13.53 3.32 -7.65
N PRO A 14 -13.89 2.83 -8.85
CA PRO A 14 -13.37 3.38 -10.10
C PRO A 14 -13.81 4.84 -10.25
N VAL A 15 -12.85 5.72 -10.52
CA VAL A 15 -13.10 7.14 -10.83
C VAL A 15 -13.22 7.28 -12.34
N GLN A 16 -14.29 7.93 -12.80
CA GLN A 16 -14.39 8.30 -14.21
C GLN A 16 -13.75 9.67 -14.44
N PRO A 17 -12.80 9.81 -15.38
CA PRO A 17 -12.20 11.11 -15.70
C PRO A 17 -13.24 12.18 -16.09
N SER A 18 -14.37 11.76 -16.67
CA SER A 18 -15.48 12.63 -17.05
C SER A 18 -16.10 13.39 -15.89
N ASP A 19 -16.03 12.84 -14.67
CA ASP A 19 -16.62 13.45 -13.48
C ASP A 19 -15.77 14.62 -12.96
N TYR A 20 -14.51 14.72 -13.42
CA TYR A 20 -13.53 15.70 -12.97
C TYR A 20 -12.79 16.36 -14.15
N PRO A 21 -13.49 17.10 -15.03
CA PRO A 21 -12.93 17.62 -16.28
C PRO A 21 -11.82 18.67 -16.08
N SER A 22 -11.71 19.25 -14.88
CA SER A 22 -10.66 20.21 -14.52
C SER A 22 -9.34 19.53 -14.10
N LEU A 23 -9.35 18.22 -13.86
CA LEU A 23 -8.18 17.45 -13.47
C LEU A 23 -7.61 16.68 -14.66
N TYR A 24 -6.29 16.68 -14.81
CA TYR A 24 -5.63 15.76 -15.72
C TYR A 24 -5.61 14.36 -15.11
N LEU A 25 -6.62 13.55 -15.44
CA LEU A 25 -6.76 12.16 -15.00
C LEU A 25 -6.57 11.22 -16.18
N LYS A 26 -5.66 10.25 -16.01
CA LYS A 26 -5.43 9.18 -16.98
C LYS A 26 -5.61 7.84 -16.29
N VAL A 27 -6.51 7.02 -16.81
CA VAL A 27 -6.64 5.62 -16.39
C VAL A 27 -5.58 4.80 -17.11
N GLU A 28 -4.81 4.01 -16.37
CA GLU A 28 -3.70 3.21 -16.90
C GLU A 28 -3.87 1.75 -16.46
N THR A 29 -3.69 0.83 -17.41
CA THR A 29 -3.83 -0.62 -17.18
C THR A 29 -2.52 -1.37 -17.41
N LYS A 30 -1.42 -0.65 -17.63
CA LYS A 30 -0.07 -1.22 -17.73
C LYS A 30 0.37 -1.82 -16.39
N PRO A 31 1.30 -2.78 -16.41
CA PRO A 31 1.97 -3.28 -15.21
C PRO A 31 2.55 -2.14 -14.37
N LEU A 32 2.45 -2.25 -13.03
CA LEU A 32 2.94 -1.23 -12.09
C LEU A 32 4.43 -0.93 -12.28
N GLU A 33 5.24 -1.96 -12.52
CA GLU A 33 6.69 -1.84 -12.80
C GLU A 33 7.01 -0.87 -13.95
N ASN A 34 6.09 -0.72 -14.91
CA ASN A 34 6.29 0.12 -16.09
C ASN A 34 5.87 1.57 -15.88
N ILE A 35 5.16 1.87 -14.79
CA ILE A 35 4.56 3.20 -14.58
C ILE A 35 5.03 3.85 -13.28
N LEU A 36 5.35 3.09 -12.22
CA LEU A 36 5.71 3.64 -10.91
C LEU A 36 6.91 4.60 -10.96
N GLY A 37 7.84 4.40 -11.91
CA GLY A 37 9.00 5.28 -12.10
C GLY A 37 8.65 6.72 -12.49
N ASP A 38 7.45 6.94 -13.05
CA ASP A 38 6.99 8.25 -13.54
C ASP A 38 6.28 9.08 -12.47
N PHE A 39 6.10 8.53 -11.26
CA PHE A 39 5.34 9.16 -10.18
C PHE A 39 6.24 9.52 -8.98
N ASP A 40 5.76 10.46 -8.17
CA ASP A 40 6.43 10.88 -6.92
C ASP A 40 5.67 10.38 -5.69
N ILE A 41 4.34 10.30 -5.79
CA ILE A 41 3.42 9.99 -4.70
C ILE A 41 2.41 8.95 -5.15
N VAL A 42 2.13 7.98 -4.26
CA VAL A 42 1.06 7.00 -4.44
C VAL A 42 0.00 7.15 -3.36
N CYS A 43 -1.26 7.26 -3.80
CA CYS A 43 -2.43 7.14 -2.95
C CYS A 43 -3.00 5.73 -3.04
N SER A 44 -3.09 5.03 -1.91
CA SER A 44 -3.55 3.65 -1.83
C SER A 44 -4.69 3.49 -0.82
N ALA A 45 -5.52 2.48 -1.00
CA ALA A 45 -6.30 1.93 0.11
C ALA A 45 -5.44 1.05 1.03
N ASN A 46 -5.96 0.76 2.22
CA ASN A 46 -5.34 -0.09 3.24
C ASN A 46 -5.34 -1.61 2.92
N LEU A 47 -5.90 -2.06 1.80
CA LEU A 47 -6.16 -3.49 1.51
C LEU A 47 -5.53 -4.00 0.21
N THR A 48 -4.50 -3.33 -0.33
CA THR A 48 -3.88 -3.71 -1.61
C THR A 48 -2.36 -3.85 -1.52
N SER A 49 -1.82 -4.88 -2.20
CA SER A 49 -0.38 -5.12 -2.33
C SER A 49 0.32 -4.08 -3.20
N ALA A 50 -0.41 -3.36 -4.07
CA ALA A 50 0.14 -2.31 -4.92
C ALA A 50 0.85 -1.20 -4.12
N SER A 51 0.44 -1.00 -2.86
CA SER A 51 1.11 -0.09 -1.92
C SER A 51 2.54 -0.53 -1.60
N VAL A 52 2.78 -1.84 -1.47
CA VAL A 52 4.11 -2.41 -1.22
C VAL A 52 4.99 -2.26 -2.45
N ASP A 53 4.48 -2.54 -3.64
CA ASP A 53 5.23 -2.37 -4.90
C ASP A 53 5.72 -0.91 -5.07
N ALA A 54 4.84 0.06 -4.79
CA ALA A 54 5.16 1.47 -4.79
C ALA A 54 6.18 1.85 -3.70
N TYR A 55 6.02 1.31 -2.49
CA TYR A 55 6.91 1.56 -1.37
C TYR A 55 8.34 1.09 -1.66
N LEU A 56 8.48 -0.14 -2.18
CA LEU A 56 9.74 -0.72 -2.60
C LEU A 56 10.38 0.02 -3.79
N SER A 57 9.59 0.78 -4.55
CA SER A 57 10.06 1.67 -5.62
C SER A 57 10.56 3.03 -5.11
N GLY A 58 10.55 3.23 -3.78
CA GLY A 58 11.03 4.45 -3.12
C GLY A 58 10.06 5.63 -3.20
N LEU A 59 8.78 5.37 -3.50
CA LEU A 59 7.76 6.41 -3.58
C LEU A 59 7.19 6.74 -2.21
N LYS A 60 6.74 7.99 -2.03
CA LYS A 60 5.95 8.35 -0.86
C LYS A 60 4.57 7.69 -0.95
N ILE A 61 4.13 7.06 0.13
CA ILE A 61 2.83 6.39 0.19
C ILE A 61 1.88 7.17 1.09
N ILE A 62 0.69 7.46 0.58
CA ILE A 62 -0.44 7.98 1.34
C ILE A 62 -1.52 6.90 1.34
N VAL A 63 -1.80 6.33 2.50
CA VAL A 63 -2.84 5.31 2.69
C VAL A 63 -4.09 5.99 3.22
N MET A 64 -5.17 5.95 2.45
CA MET A 64 -6.48 6.41 2.91
C MET A 64 -7.10 5.32 3.79
N LEU A 65 -7.38 5.69 5.04
CA LEU A 65 -8.06 4.84 6.01
C LEU A 65 -9.58 4.98 5.86
N CYS A 66 -10.26 3.86 6.06
CA CYS A 66 -11.71 3.83 6.21
C CYS A 66 -12.02 3.82 7.71
N PRO A 67 -12.79 4.79 8.26
CA PRO A 67 -13.07 4.88 9.69
C PRO A 67 -13.77 3.65 10.28
N THR A 68 -14.43 2.85 9.43
CA THR A 68 -15.17 1.65 9.84
C THR A 68 -14.34 0.37 9.79
N ASP A 69 -13.14 0.42 9.20
CA ASP A 69 -12.35 -0.77 8.91
C ASP A 69 -11.03 -0.76 9.69
N LEU A 70 -10.52 -1.95 10.00
CA LEU A 70 -9.17 -2.10 10.52
C LEU A 70 -8.15 -1.67 9.46
N ASN A 71 -7.02 -1.13 9.89
CA ASN A 71 -5.89 -0.87 9.01
C ASN A 71 -5.20 -2.20 8.66
N PHE A 72 -5.52 -2.74 7.49
CA PHE A 72 -4.88 -3.94 6.95
C PHE A 72 -3.60 -3.66 6.14
N SER A 73 -3.12 -2.41 6.14
CA SER A 73 -1.95 -2.05 5.37
C SER A 73 -0.71 -2.75 5.93
N PRO A 74 0.07 -3.45 5.10
CA PRO A 74 1.33 -4.06 5.53
C PRO A 74 2.40 -3.02 5.85
N LEU A 75 2.15 -1.74 5.53
CA LEU A 75 3.10 -0.64 5.69
C LEU A 75 2.96 0.10 7.04
N GLY A 76 2.23 -0.46 8.00
CA GLY A 76 2.09 0.13 9.33
C GLY A 76 3.46 0.28 10.02
N GLY A 77 3.80 1.50 10.44
CA GLY A 77 5.06 1.80 11.15
C GLY A 77 6.28 2.06 10.25
N TYR A 78 6.13 1.99 8.93
CA TYR A 78 7.22 2.26 8.00
C TYR A 78 7.40 3.76 7.72
N LEU A 79 8.66 4.21 7.62
CA LEU A 79 8.99 5.59 7.26
C LEU A 79 8.54 5.90 5.84
N GLY A 80 8.11 7.14 5.58
CA GLY A 80 7.66 7.58 4.25
C GLY A 80 6.23 7.13 3.89
N VAL A 81 5.49 6.61 4.87
CA VAL A 81 4.09 6.21 4.74
C VAL A 81 3.23 7.08 5.64
N SER A 82 2.22 7.73 5.06
CA SER A 82 1.24 8.55 5.79
C SER A 82 -0.11 7.84 5.77
N PHE A 83 -0.73 7.67 6.94
CA PHE A 83 -2.09 7.18 7.07
C PHE A 83 -3.00 8.36 7.36
N VAL A 84 -4.07 8.50 6.57
CA VAL A 84 -4.94 9.67 6.60
C VAL A 84 -6.41 9.25 6.50
N ASP A 85 -7.30 9.93 7.22
CA ASP A 85 -8.75 9.72 7.14
C ASP A 85 -9.55 11.01 6.90
N THR A 86 -8.90 12.18 6.97
CA THR A 86 -9.54 13.47 6.69
C THR A 86 -8.99 14.18 5.44
N PRO A 87 -9.78 15.05 4.79
CA PRO A 87 -9.29 15.92 3.72
C PRO A 87 -8.13 16.83 4.13
N VAL A 88 -8.09 17.25 5.40
CA VAL A 88 -7.01 18.11 5.93
C VAL A 88 -5.71 17.33 5.99
N GLU A 89 -5.72 16.13 6.57
CA GLU A 89 -4.56 15.24 6.63
C GLU A 89 -4.06 14.86 5.23
N ILE A 90 -4.97 14.62 4.28
CA ILE A 90 -4.61 14.38 2.87
C ILE A 90 -3.83 15.58 2.31
N SER A 91 -4.32 16.81 2.53
CA SER A 91 -3.67 18.03 2.05
C SER A 91 -2.27 18.21 2.66
N GLU A 92 -2.14 17.98 3.96
CA GLU A 92 -0.85 18.03 4.67
C GLU A 92 0.12 16.94 4.19
N ALA A 93 -0.40 15.74 3.92
CA ALA A 93 0.38 14.64 3.36
C ALA A 93 0.89 14.98 1.94
N PHE A 94 0.18 15.73 1.12
CA PHE A 94 0.71 16.17 -0.19
C PHE A 94 1.82 17.22 -0.07
N GLN A 95 1.81 18.04 0.99
CA GLN A 95 2.79 19.12 1.17
C GLN A 95 4.12 18.61 1.75
N THR A 96 4.08 17.53 2.52
CA THR A 96 5.24 16.94 3.20
C THR A 96 6.04 16.02 2.27
N VAL A 97 6.58 16.55 1.17
CA VAL A 97 7.40 15.73 0.25
C VAL A 97 8.84 15.64 0.76
N PRO A 98 9.36 14.43 1.09
CA PRO A 98 10.78 14.27 1.36
C PRO A 98 11.58 14.65 0.11
N SER A 99 12.67 15.39 0.29
CA SER A 99 13.53 15.86 -0.81
C SER A 99 14.23 14.73 -1.57
N GLU A 100 14.20 13.49 -1.05
CA GLU A 100 14.90 12.33 -1.60
C GLU A 100 14.05 11.05 -1.49
N LYS A 101 14.26 10.10 -2.41
CA LYS A 101 13.76 8.71 -2.32
C LYS A 101 14.55 7.99 -1.22
N THR A 102 14.20 8.21 0.03
CA THR A 102 15.04 7.83 1.18
C THR A 102 14.98 6.36 1.56
N ASN A 103 14.04 5.59 0.99
CA ASN A 103 13.77 4.24 1.46
C ASN A 103 14.29 3.22 0.44
N ASN A 104 15.31 2.47 0.85
CA ASN A 104 15.64 1.17 0.25
C ASN A 104 15.28 0.07 1.24
N PRO A 105 13.97 -0.16 1.47
CA PRO A 105 13.50 -1.11 2.45
C PRO A 105 13.99 -2.53 2.11
N ASP A 106 14.30 -3.32 3.13
CA ASP A 106 14.65 -4.72 2.91
C ASP A 106 13.41 -5.47 2.42
N ARG A 107 13.52 -6.04 1.21
CA ARG A 107 12.46 -6.85 0.59
C ARG A 107 12.11 -8.07 1.43
N SER A 108 13.04 -8.58 2.25
CA SER A 108 12.82 -9.72 3.12
C SER A 108 11.80 -9.45 4.25
N GLU A 109 11.55 -8.18 4.56
CA GLU A 109 10.52 -7.78 5.53
C GLU A 109 9.10 -7.93 4.98
N PHE A 110 8.94 -7.85 3.66
CA PHE A 110 7.65 -7.96 2.99
C PHE A 110 7.44 -9.32 2.35
N PHE A 111 8.49 -9.86 1.71
CA PHE A 111 8.42 -11.10 0.96
C PHE A 111 9.11 -12.23 1.71
N PHE A 112 8.31 -13.03 2.42
CA PHE A 112 8.76 -14.26 3.08
C PHE A 112 8.86 -15.42 2.08
N LEU A 113 9.86 -15.37 1.20
CA LEU A 113 10.08 -16.34 0.11
C LEU A 113 10.90 -17.57 0.53
N ASP A 114 10.99 -17.86 1.83
CA ASP A 114 11.66 -19.07 2.34
C ASP A 114 10.94 -20.32 1.80
N PRO A 115 11.61 -21.18 1.01
CA PRO A 115 11.00 -22.39 0.44
C PRO A 115 10.43 -23.35 1.48
N GLU A 116 10.96 -23.34 2.71
CA GLU A 116 10.50 -24.23 3.77
C GLU A 116 9.21 -23.75 4.45
N PHE A 117 8.81 -22.50 4.19
CA PHE A 117 7.65 -21.82 4.76
C PHE A 117 7.46 -22.08 6.27
N PRO A 118 8.49 -21.86 7.10
CA PRO A 118 8.50 -22.32 8.50
C PRO A 118 7.38 -21.70 9.35
N ARG A 119 7.01 -20.43 9.07
CA ARG A 119 5.92 -19.74 9.76
C ARG A 119 4.57 -20.40 9.51
N TRP A 120 4.27 -20.73 8.26
CA TRP A 120 3.04 -21.42 7.87
C TRP A 120 3.01 -22.84 8.42
N ARG A 121 4.12 -23.58 8.33
CA ARG A 121 4.22 -24.94 8.88
C ARG A 121 3.91 -24.94 10.37
N ARG A 122 4.51 -24.03 11.15
CA ARG A 122 4.26 -23.90 12.59
C ARG A 122 2.78 -23.60 12.89
N LEU A 123 2.19 -22.66 12.18
CA LEU A 123 0.77 -22.30 12.36
C LEU A 123 -0.13 -23.51 12.09
N LEU A 124 0.03 -24.17 10.95
CA LEU A 124 -0.81 -25.31 10.56
C LEU A 124 -0.63 -26.52 11.48
N SER A 125 0.60 -26.80 11.94
CA SER A 125 0.87 -27.86 12.92
C SER A 125 0.25 -27.59 14.29
N SER A 126 0.10 -26.33 14.70
CA SER A 126 -0.53 -25.99 15.98
C SER A 126 -2.04 -26.22 16.01
N VAL A 127 -2.71 -26.13 14.85
CA VAL A 127 -4.16 -26.32 14.71
C VAL A 127 -4.55 -27.80 14.67
N SER A 128 -3.68 -28.68 14.17
CA SER A 128 -3.93 -30.13 14.19
C SER A 128 -3.92 -30.73 15.60
N SER A 129 -3.29 -30.06 16.57
CA SER A 129 -3.16 -30.55 17.95
C SER A 129 -4.41 -30.32 18.80
N THR A 130 -5.26 -29.34 18.44
CA THR A 130 -6.43 -28.93 19.24
C THR A 130 -7.72 -29.67 18.89
N CYS A 131 -7.74 -30.49 17.83
CA CYS A 131 -8.95 -31.23 17.43
C CYS A 131 -9.12 -32.61 18.12
N ASN A 132 -8.17 -33.05 18.96
CA ASN A 132 -8.19 -34.39 19.58
C ASN A 132 -8.68 -34.43 21.05
N GLU A 133 -9.12 -33.32 21.65
CA GLU A 133 -9.50 -33.29 23.08
C GLU A 133 -11.00 -33.44 23.38
N HIS A 134 -11.87 -33.65 22.37
CA HIS A 134 -13.32 -33.79 22.56
C HIS A 134 -13.91 -35.16 22.18
N VAL A 135 -13.14 -36.24 22.37
CA VAL A 135 -13.70 -37.61 22.37
C VAL A 135 -13.18 -38.37 23.58
N LYS A 136 -13.86 -38.21 24.72
CA LYS A 136 -13.91 -39.19 25.82
C LYS A 136 -15.27 -39.12 26.50
#